data_AF-A0A8T7MFE6-F1
#
_entry.id   AF-A0A8T7MFE6-F1
#
_cell.length_a   1.000
_cell.length_b   1.000
_cell.length_c   1.000
_cell.angle_alpha   90.00
_cell.angle_beta   90.00
_cell.angle_gamma   90.00
#
_symmetry.space_group_name_H-M   'P 1'
#
loop_
_entity.id
_entity.type
_entity.pdbx_description
1 polymer ?
#
loop_
_entity_poly.entity_id
_entity_poly.type
_entity_poly.pdbx_seq_one_letter_code
_entity_poly.pdbx_strand_id
1 'polypeptide(L)'
;MTYLQELQQELFYLIAPSGFAGKYYHFYEAHSEVQRESGLAFDFDHQWIVPPERLADMLEETLLASGLDFKFSGAGDFFESLEKFEGLEIGLKVALHNSKIEFMLVLKTTDRRIEWPFWGLAAEIELLRDADFEYFPRNPKLPVSSPETLAEAVNFGVTLYNQVKGLILSHHQGWTLAVSQSFWNQAAA
;
A
#
# COMPACT_ATOMS: atom_id res chain seq x y z
N MET A 1 12.31 -0.17 22.72
CA MET A 1 11.50 -0.01 21.49
C MET A 1 11.96 1.28 20.84
N THR A 2 12.19 1.30 19.53
CA THR A 2 12.61 2.53 18.84
C THR A 2 11.37 3.35 18.48
N TYR A 3 11.49 4.68 18.41
CA TYR A 3 10.40 5.56 17.97
C TYR A 3 9.79 5.14 16.60
N LEU A 4 10.58 4.51 15.73
CA LEU A 4 10.08 3.99 14.45
C LEU A 4 9.08 2.84 14.66
N GLN A 5 9.36 1.96 15.62
CA GLN A 5 8.46 0.86 15.99
C GLN A 5 7.18 1.37 16.62
N GLU A 6 7.26 2.42 17.45
CA GLU A 6 6.09 3.08 18.04
C GLU A 6 5.17 3.68 16.96
N LEU A 7 5.76 4.44 16.02
CA LEU A 7 5.00 5.03 14.91
C LEU A 7 4.35 3.97 14.01
N GLN A 8 5.04 2.86 13.75
CA GLN A 8 4.48 1.73 13.00
C GLN A 8 3.31 1.07 13.75
N GLN A 9 3.46 0.82 15.04
CA GLN A 9 2.37 0.25 15.85
C GLN A 9 1.17 1.20 15.89
N GLU A 10 1.37 2.49 16.12
CA GLU A 10 0.29 3.48 16.09
C GLU A 10 -0.44 3.49 14.74
N LEU A 11 0.30 3.42 13.63
CA LEU A 11 -0.28 3.32 12.29
C LEU A 11 -1.15 2.07 12.15
N PHE A 12 -0.70 0.92 12.64
CA PHE A 12 -1.46 -0.33 12.56
C PHE A 12 -2.75 -0.26 13.39
N TYR A 13 -2.67 0.23 14.63
CA TYR A 13 -3.85 0.42 15.49
C TYR A 13 -4.84 1.42 14.91
N LEU A 14 -4.35 2.48 14.26
CA LEU A 14 -5.19 3.47 13.59
C LEU A 14 -5.96 2.87 12.41
N ILE A 15 -5.31 2.02 11.60
CA ILE A 15 -5.90 1.47 10.39
C ILE A 15 -6.78 0.24 10.67
N ALA A 16 -6.45 -0.56 11.69
CA ALA A 16 -7.13 -1.82 11.98
C ALA A 16 -8.68 -1.73 12.06
N PRO A 17 -9.31 -0.70 12.65
CA PRO A 17 -10.77 -0.58 12.71
C PRO A 17 -11.44 -0.35 11.35
N SER A 18 -10.70 0.09 10.32
CA SER A 18 -11.25 0.41 8.99
C SER A 18 -11.63 -0.82 8.15
N GLY A 19 -11.29 -2.01 8.62
CA GLY A 19 -11.44 -3.26 7.88
C GLY A 19 -10.44 -3.41 6.72
N PHE A 20 -9.34 -2.65 6.73
CA PHE A 20 -8.31 -2.65 5.68
C PHE A 20 -7.86 -4.06 5.30
N ALA A 21 -7.44 -4.87 6.28
CA ALA A 21 -6.92 -6.21 6.03
C ALA A 21 -7.96 -7.15 5.40
N GLY A 22 -9.19 -7.16 5.94
CA GLY A 22 -10.30 -7.93 5.35
C GLY A 22 -10.63 -7.51 3.92
N LYS A 23 -10.66 -6.20 3.63
CA LYS A 23 -10.86 -5.69 2.25
C LYS A 23 -9.72 -6.14 1.32
N TYR A 24 -8.48 -6.10 1.81
CA TYR A 24 -7.30 -6.51 1.04
C TYR A 24 -7.35 -7.99 0.67
N TYR A 25 -7.49 -8.87 1.67
CA TYR A 25 -7.53 -10.31 1.42
C TYR A 25 -8.74 -10.73 0.60
N HIS A 26 -9.92 -10.14 0.86
CA HIS A 26 -11.11 -10.41 0.06
C HIS A 26 -10.92 -10.05 -1.42
N PHE A 27 -10.34 -8.88 -1.72
CA PHE A 27 -10.04 -8.50 -3.10
C PHE A 27 -9.04 -9.47 -3.72
N TYR A 28 -7.96 -9.80 -3.01
CA TYR A 28 -6.95 -10.74 -3.48
C TYR A 28 -7.54 -12.12 -3.82
N GLU A 29 -8.37 -12.69 -2.94
CA GLU A 29 -8.98 -14.00 -3.12
C GLU A 29 -9.92 -14.02 -4.34
N ALA A 30 -10.81 -13.04 -4.43
CA ALA A 30 -11.77 -12.93 -5.53
C ALA A 30 -11.10 -12.88 -6.92
N HIS A 31 -9.93 -12.25 -7.03
CA HIS A 31 -9.21 -12.12 -8.31
C HIS A 31 -8.18 -13.24 -8.53
N SER A 32 -7.75 -13.91 -7.46
CA SER A 32 -6.87 -15.08 -7.55
C SER A 32 -7.64 -16.34 -7.95
N GLU A 33 -8.89 -16.48 -7.53
CA GLU A 33 -9.77 -17.59 -7.92
C GLU A 33 -10.08 -17.56 -9.42
N VAL A 34 -10.36 -16.39 -9.99
CA VAL A 34 -10.56 -16.20 -11.44
C VAL A 34 -9.33 -16.63 -12.25
N GLN A 35 -8.12 -16.38 -11.75
CA GLN A 35 -6.88 -16.86 -12.39
C GLN A 35 -6.72 -18.39 -12.27
N ARG A 36 -7.17 -19.01 -11.18
CA ARG A 36 -7.13 -20.48 -11.02
C ARG A 36 -8.18 -21.19 -11.86
N GLU A 37 -9.40 -20.67 -11.93
CA GLU A 37 -10.53 -21.28 -12.64
C GLU A 37 -10.41 -21.21 -14.17
N SER A 38 -9.67 -20.22 -14.69
CA SER A 38 -9.40 -20.09 -16.13
C SER A 38 -8.45 -21.16 -16.70
N GLY A 39 -8.02 -22.14 -15.90
CA GLY A 39 -7.12 -23.21 -16.34
C GLY A 39 -5.68 -22.76 -16.57
N LEU A 40 -5.38 -21.47 -16.34
CA LEU A 40 -4.04 -20.88 -16.25
C LEU A 40 -3.39 -21.20 -14.90
N ALA A 41 -3.56 -22.45 -14.46
CA ALA A 41 -3.15 -22.91 -13.15
C ALA A 41 -1.63 -22.78 -13.00
N PHE A 42 -1.20 -21.83 -12.16
CA PHE A 42 0.09 -21.84 -11.48
C PHE A 42 1.35 -21.88 -12.35
N ASP A 43 1.26 -21.59 -13.65
CA ASP A 43 2.45 -21.19 -14.38
C ASP A 43 2.75 -19.75 -13.99
N PHE A 44 3.75 -19.57 -13.12
CA PHE A 44 4.40 -18.27 -12.90
C PHE A 44 4.90 -17.64 -14.22
N ASP A 45 4.87 -18.41 -15.32
CA ASP A 45 5.27 -18.06 -16.67
C ASP A 45 4.12 -17.73 -17.63
N HIS A 46 2.82 -17.88 -17.25
CA HIS A 46 1.72 -17.30 -18.04
C HIS A 46 1.59 -15.81 -17.73
N GLN A 47 2.68 -15.12 -18.01
CA GLN A 47 2.78 -13.68 -18.13
C GLN A 47 1.68 -13.23 -19.10
N TRP A 48 1.13 -12.04 -18.89
CA TRP A 48 0.44 -11.35 -19.97
C TRP A 48 1.21 -11.54 -21.28
N ILE A 49 0.53 -11.91 -22.37
CA ILE A 49 1.08 -11.83 -23.73
C ILE A 49 1.10 -10.36 -24.16
N VAL A 50 1.54 -9.49 -23.27
CA VAL A 50 1.65 -8.06 -23.46
C VAL A 50 3.10 -7.77 -23.11
N PRO A 51 3.87 -7.22 -24.06
CA PRO A 51 5.26 -6.90 -23.82
C PRO A 51 5.41 -6.01 -22.57
N PRO A 52 6.46 -6.19 -21.75
CA PRO A 52 6.66 -5.40 -20.53
C PRO A 52 6.57 -3.89 -20.73
N GLU A 53 7.02 -3.38 -21.88
CA GLU A 53 6.92 -1.96 -22.25
C GLU A 53 5.47 -1.45 -22.28
N ARG A 54 4.53 -2.29 -22.71
CA ARG A 54 3.10 -1.92 -22.78
C ARG A 54 2.42 -1.98 -21.41
N LEU A 55 2.94 -2.77 -20.47
CA LEU A 55 2.42 -2.82 -19.10
C LEU A 55 2.63 -1.49 -18.37
N ALA A 56 3.79 -0.86 -18.56
CA ALA A 56 4.12 0.43 -17.96
C ALA A 56 3.21 1.54 -18.50
N ASP A 57 3.05 1.62 -19.83
CA ASP A 57 2.16 2.60 -20.48
C ASP A 57 0.71 2.44 -19.98
N MET A 58 0.21 1.20 -19.91
CA MET A 58 -1.14 0.93 -19.43
C MET A 58 -1.32 1.27 -17.95
N LEU A 59 -0.31 1.01 -17.13
CA LEU A 59 -0.35 1.43 -15.72
C LEU A 59 -0.37 2.95 -15.61
N GLU A 60 0.46 3.66 -16.37
CA GLU A 60 0.48 5.13 -16.39
C GLU A 60 -0.89 5.70 -16.77
N GLU A 61 -1.49 5.23 -17.87
CA GLU A 61 -2.82 5.63 -18.32
C GLU A 61 -3.90 5.38 -17.26
N THR A 62 -3.83 4.22 -16.60
CA THR A 62 -4.78 3.87 -15.52
C THR A 62 -4.60 4.75 -14.29
N LEU A 63 -3.36 5.06 -13.92
CA LEU A 63 -3.04 5.93 -12.78
C LEU A 63 -3.44 7.39 -13.05
N LEU A 64 -3.31 7.89 -14.28
CA LEU A 64 -3.79 9.22 -14.67
C LEU A 64 -5.30 9.38 -14.42
N ALA A 65 -6.08 8.31 -14.60
CA ALA A 65 -7.52 8.32 -14.34
C ALA A 65 -7.90 8.29 -12.84
N SER A 66 -6.94 8.02 -11.94
CA SER A 66 -7.21 7.84 -10.50
C SER A 66 -7.43 9.13 -9.71
N GLY A 67 -7.10 10.29 -10.30
CA GLY A 67 -7.19 11.59 -9.63
C GLY A 67 -6.04 11.94 -8.68
N LEU A 68 -5.02 11.08 -8.59
CA LEU A 68 -3.75 11.37 -7.89
C LEU A 68 -2.67 11.80 -8.90
N ASP A 69 -1.75 12.67 -8.47
CA ASP A 69 -0.59 13.09 -9.28
C ASP A 69 0.56 12.09 -9.11
N PHE A 70 0.67 11.14 -10.04
CA PHE A 70 1.72 10.12 -10.05
C PHE A 70 2.92 10.54 -10.90
N LYS A 71 4.12 10.25 -10.41
CA LYS A 71 5.39 10.43 -11.12
C LYS A 71 6.15 9.12 -11.18
N PHE A 72 6.65 8.78 -12.36
CA PHE A 72 7.46 7.59 -12.54
C PHE A 72 8.87 7.78 -11.95
N SER A 73 9.34 6.79 -11.19
CA SER A 73 10.68 6.71 -10.62
C SER A 73 11.43 5.53 -11.21
N GLY A 74 12.27 5.78 -12.22
CA GLY A 74 13.03 4.73 -12.90
C GLY A 74 14.05 4.02 -12.02
N ALA A 75 14.46 4.60 -10.88
CA ALA A 75 15.40 3.97 -9.95
C ALA A 75 14.77 2.78 -9.19
N GLY A 76 13.44 2.74 -9.07
CA GLY A 76 12.73 1.66 -8.39
C GLY A 76 11.62 1.03 -9.20
N ASP A 77 11.45 1.43 -10.47
CA ASP A 77 10.44 0.92 -11.39
C ASP A 77 9.01 0.98 -10.81
N PHE A 78 8.66 2.15 -10.27
CA PHE A 78 7.36 2.42 -9.67
C PHE A 78 6.85 3.83 -10.01
N PHE A 79 5.55 4.01 -9.92
CA PHE A 79 4.90 5.31 -9.91
C PHE A 79 4.67 5.74 -8.47
N GLU A 80 4.95 7.00 -8.12
CA GLU A 80 4.64 7.54 -6.79
C GLU A 80 3.81 8.81 -6.86
N SER A 81 2.84 8.91 -5.96
CA SER A 81 2.15 10.14 -5.63
C SER A 81 2.48 10.52 -4.21
N LEU A 82 2.99 11.74 -3.99
CA LEU A 82 3.33 12.28 -2.67
C LEU A 82 2.64 13.62 -2.46
N GLU A 83 1.99 13.76 -1.31
CA GLU A 83 1.31 14.97 -0.88
C GLU A 83 1.90 15.45 0.44
N LYS A 84 2.11 16.76 0.56
CA LYS A 84 2.63 17.39 1.78
C LYS A 84 1.49 18.01 2.57
N PHE A 85 1.45 17.73 3.87
CA PHE A 85 0.49 18.29 4.82
C PHE A 85 1.19 18.61 6.13
N GLU A 86 1.32 19.90 6.47
CA GLU A 86 1.81 20.36 7.79
C GLU A 86 3.14 19.71 8.27
N GLY A 87 4.07 19.41 7.36
CA GLY A 87 5.36 18.78 7.68
C GLY A 87 5.38 17.24 7.59
N LEU A 88 4.22 16.62 7.35
CA LEU A 88 4.07 15.22 6.96
C LEU A 88 4.01 15.11 5.44
N GLU A 89 4.73 14.18 4.84
CA GLU A 89 4.50 13.74 3.46
C GLU A 89 3.82 12.36 3.50
N ILE A 90 2.67 12.23 2.86
CA ILE A 90 1.94 10.97 2.71
C ILE A 90 1.83 10.63 1.23
N GLY A 91 1.95 9.36 0.89
CA GLY A 91 1.88 8.95 -0.51
C GLY A 91 1.56 7.50 -0.75
N LEU A 92 1.38 7.22 -2.03
CA LEU A 92 1.14 5.90 -2.57
C LEU A 92 2.19 5.62 -3.64
N LYS A 93 2.90 4.51 -3.50
CA LYS A 93 3.69 3.93 -4.58
C LYS A 93 2.93 2.76 -5.21
N VAL A 94 3.03 2.65 -6.53
CA VAL A 94 2.40 1.59 -7.32
C VAL A 94 3.44 1.01 -8.26
N ALA A 95 3.66 -0.30 -8.17
CA ALA A 95 4.54 -1.05 -9.05
C ALA A 95 3.78 -2.19 -9.71
N LEU A 96 4.11 -2.51 -10.95
CA LEU A 96 3.52 -3.62 -11.71
C LEU A 96 4.64 -4.51 -12.24
N HIS A 97 4.73 -5.73 -11.73
CA HIS A 97 5.73 -6.71 -12.16
C HIS A 97 5.09 -8.07 -12.30
N ASN A 98 5.43 -8.79 -13.38
CA ASN A 98 4.95 -10.15 -13.64
C ASN A 98 3.43 -10.27 -13.47
N SER A 99 2.68 -9.33 -14.07
CA SER A 99 1.21 -9.30 -14.02
C SER A 99 0.65 -9.22 -12.59
N LYS A 100 1.40 -8.63 -11.65
CA LYS A 100 0.98 -8.38 -10.27
C LYS A 100 1.26 -6.94 -9.89
N ILE A 101 0.24 -6.29 -9.33
CA ILE A 101 0.35 -4.93 -8.84
C ILE A 101 0.64 -4.94 -7.33
N GLU A 102 1.55 -4.05 -6.93
CA GLU A 102 1.94 -3.83 -5.55
C GLU A 102 1.74 -2.35 -5.19
N PHE A 103 1.00 -2.15 -4.11
CA PHE A 103 0.78 -0.84 -3.52
C PHE A 103 1.63 -0.71 -2.27
N MET A 104 2.28 0.45 -2.08
CA MET A 104 2.98 0.75 -0.84
C MET A 104 2.55 2.11 -0.30
N LEU A 105 2.16 2.13 0.98
CA LEU A 105 1.94 3.35 1.72
C LEU A 105 3.30 3.98 2.02
N VAL A 106 3.43 5.27 1.75
CA VAL A 106 4.58 6.08 2.13
C VAL A 106 4.13 7.08 3.18
N LEU A 107 4.83 7.10 4.31
CA LEU A 107 4.67 8.11 5.35
C LEU A 107 6.04 8.68 5.69
N LYS A 108 6.23 9.99 5.56
CA LYS A 108 7.52 10.64 5.79
C LYS A 108 7.35 11.88 6.65
N THR A 109 8.09 11.91 7.75
CA THR A 109 8.27 13.08 8.61
C THR A 109 9.60 13.77 8.25
N THR A 110 9.95 14.84 8.96
CA THR A 110 11.23 15.55 8.77
C THR A 110 12.45 14.65 8.99
N ASP A 111 12.36 13.69 9.90
CA ASP A 111 13.45 12.83 10.36
C ASP A 111 13.36 11.38 9.87
N ARG A 112 12.18 10.92 9.44
CA ARG A 112 11.92 9.50 9.17
C ARG A 112 11.06 9.27 7.95
N ARG A 113 11.18 8.07 7.41
CA ARG A 113 10.37 7.57 6.30
C ARG A 113 9.99 6.13 6.59
N ILE A 114 8.69 5.86 6.56
CA ILE A 114 8.10 4.54 6.61
C ILE A 114 7.55 4.25 5.21
N GLU A 115 7.87 3.07 4.70
CA GLU A 115 7.23 2.51 3.52
C GLU A 115 6.70 1.14 3.90
N TRP A 116 5.44 0.86 3.59
CA TRP A 116 4.83 -0.42 3.92
C TRP A 116 3.99 -0.92 2.74
N PRO A 117 4.27 -2.12 2.20
CA PRO A 117 3.40 -2.69 1.19
C PRO A 117 2.03 -3.00 1.79
N PHE A 118 0.96 -2.86 1.00
CA PHE A 118 -0.40 -3.05 1.48
C PHE A 118 -0.65 -4.48 2.00
N TRP A 119 -0.08 -5.50 1.37
CA TRP A 119 -0.16 -6.87 1.89
C TRP A 119 0.53 -7.02 3.25
N GLY A 120 1.67 -6.34 3.44
CA GLY A 120 2.40 -6.36 4.70
C GLY A 120 1.62 -5.62 5.78
N LEU A 121 0.96 -4.52 5.42
CA LEU A 121 0.13 -3.74 6.33
C LEU A 121 -1.10 -4.56 6.76
N ALA A 122 -1.71 -5.29 5.81
CA ALA A 122 -2.82 -6.18 6.11
C ALA A 122 -2.39 -7.31 7.07
N ALA A 123 -1.24 -7.93 6.83
CA ALA A 123 -0.70 -8.98 7.69
C ALA A 123 -0.42 -8.50 9.12
N GLU A 124 0.24 -7.35 9.27
CA GLU A 124 0.51 -6.75 10.59
C GLU A 124 -0.79 -6.41 11.34
N ILE A 125 -1.82 -5.93 10.65
CA ILE A 125 -3.14 -5.65 11.24
C ILE A 125 -3.82 -6.94 11.72
N GLU A 126 -3.73 -8.04 10.98
CA GLU A 126 -4.28 -9.32 11.44
C GLU A 126 -3.47 -9.91 12.60
N LEU A 127 -2.13 -9.74 12.61
CA LEU A 127 -1.28 -10.14 13.75
C LEU A 127 -1.62 -9.42 15.05
N LEU A 128 -2.15 -8.20 14.99
CA LEU A 128 -2.68 -7.50 16.18
C LEU A 128 -3.94 -8.17 16.75
N ARG A 129 -4.68 -8.93 15.94
CA ARG A 129 -5.93 -9.61 16.33
C ARG A 129 -5.71 -11.06 16.69
N ASP A 130 -4.87 -11.74 15.92
CA ASP A 130 -4.52 -13.14 16.05
C ASP A 130 -2.99 -13.28 15.90
N ALA A 131 -2.31 -13.54 17.02
CA ALA A 131 -0.85 -13.64 17.06
C ALA A 131 -0.30 -14.81 16.23
N ASP A 132 -1.13 -15.81 15.94
CA ASP A 132 -0.79 -16.99 15.13
C ASP A 132 -1.26 -16.86 13.67
N PHE A 133 -1.68 -15.66 13.25
CA PHE A 133 -2.15 -15.41 11.88
C PHE A 133 -1.06 -15.73 10.85
N GLU A 134 -1.39 -16.65 9.94
CA GLU A 134 -0.59 -16.96 8.76
C GLU A 134 -1.47 -16.89 7.50
N TYR A 135 -1.01 -16.14 6.49
CA TYR A 135 -1.67 -16.08 5.19
C TYR A 135 -0.82 -16.78 4.11
N PHE A 136 -1.48 -17.51 3.21
CA PHE A 136 -0.84 -18.15 2.06
C PHE A 136 -1.47 -17.69 0.74
N PRO A 137 -0.67 -17.17 -0.21
CA PRO A 137 0.78 -16.98 -0.16
C PRO A 137 1.19 -15.85 0.78
N ARG A 138 2.43 -15.85 1.28
CA ARG A 138 2.93 -14.85 2.26
C ARG A 138 2.89 -13.41 1.76
N ASN A 139 3.08 -13.22 0.46
CA ASN A 139 3.10 -11.89 -0.18
C ASN A 139 2.02 -11.85 -1.28
N PRO A 140 0.73 -11.75 -0.92
CA PRO A 140 -0.39 -11.81 -1.84
C PRO A 140 -0.54 -10.50 -2.64
N LYS A 141 0.41 -10.24 -3.55
CA LYS A 141 0.31 -9.12 -4.51
C LYS A 141 -0.91 -9.32 -5.41
N LEU A 142 -1.58 -8.22 -5.77
CA LEU A 142 -2.87 -8.34 -6.47
C LEU A 142 -2.65 -8.80 -7.92
N PRO A 143 -3.28 -9.90 -8.33
CA PRO A 143 -3.16 -10.40 -9.69
C PRO A 143 -3.86 -9.48 -10.69
N VAL A 144 -3.28 -9.35 -11.88
CA VAL A 144 -3.83 -8.56 -12.99
C VAL A 144 -3.74 -9.41 -14.26
N SER A 145 -4.86 -9.69 -14.93
CA SER A 145 -4.94 -10.56 -16.12
C SER A 145 -5.44 -9.85 -17.39
N SER A 146 -5.98 -8.64 -17.25
CA SER A 146 -6.49 -7.83 -18.36
C SER A 146 -6.47 -6.32 -18.01
N PRO A 147 -6.59 -5.41 -19.00
CA PRO A 147 -6.73 -3.97 -18.75
C PRO A 147 -7.83 -3.64 -17.73
N GLU A 148 -8.94 -4.37 -17.76
CA GLU A 148 -10.08 -4.19 -16.84
C GLU A 148 -9.67 -4.54 -15.41
N THR A 149 -9.04 -5.70 -15.19
CA THR A 149 -8.55 -6.08 -13.86
C THR A 149 -7.44 -5.15 -13.35
N LEU A 150 -6.65 -4.54 -14.25
CA LEU A 150 -5.66 -3.51 -13.89
C LEU A 150 -6.38 -2.27 -13.36
N ALA A 151 -7.39 -1.79 -14.08
CA ALA A 151 -8.19 -0.64 -13.66
C ALA A 151 -8.92 -0.89 -12.34
N GLU A 152 -9.49 -2.09 -12.16
CA GLU A 152 -10.13 -2.51 -10.91
C GLU A 152 -9.13 -2.51 -9.75
N ALA A 153 -7.94 -3.11 -9.93
CA ALA A 153 -6.92 -3.18 -8.91
C ALA A 153 -6.35 -1.79 -8.55
N VAL A 154 -6.12 -0.91 -9.53
CA VAL A 154 -5.72 0.49 -9.29
C VAL A 154 -6.80 1.25 -8.53
N ASN A 155 -8.05 1.17 -8.97
CA ASN A 155 -9.17 1.82 -8.28
C ASN A 155 -9.31 1.32 -6.83
N PHE A 156 -9.16 0.02 -6.62
CA PHE A 156 -9.14 -0.58 -5.29
C PHE A 156 -8.00 -0.04 -4.42
N GLY A 157 -6.76 -0.07 -4.92
CA GLY A 157 -5.59 0.42 -4.19
C GLY A 157 -5.69 1.90 -3.84
N VAL A 158 -6.16 2.73 -4.78
CA VAL A 158 -6.38 4.18 -4.56
C VAL A 158 -7.50 4.42 -3.55
N THR A 159 -8.58 3.63 -3.59
CA THR A 159 -9.67 3.72 -2.61
C THR A 159 -9.18 3.38 -1.21
N LEU A 160 -8.43 2.29 -1.05
CA LEU A 160 -7.81 1.93 0.23
C LEU A 160 -6.81 2.99 0.71
N TYR A 161 -5.98 3.51 -0.18
CA TYR A 161 -5.05 4.59 0.13
C TYR A 161 -5.79 5.83 0.66
N ASN A 162 -6.84 6.29 -0.04
CA ASN A 162 -7.60 7.47 0.38
C ASN A 162 -8.30 7.26 1.73
N GLN A 163 -8.76 6.05 2.04
CA GLN A 163 -9.29 5.71 3.37
C GLN A 163 -8.21 5.83 4.44
N VAL A 164 -7.04 5.21 4.23
CA VAL A 164 -5.90 5.25 5.15
C VAL A 164 -5.39 6.69 5.35
N LYS A 165 -5.22 7.44 4.25
CA LYS A 165 -4.86 8.86 4.26
C LYS A 165 -5.85 9.67 5.09
N GLY A 166 -7.15 9.47 4.90
CA GLY A 166 -8.18 10.16 5.69
C GLY A 166 -8.05 9.90 7.19
N LEU A 167 -7.78 8.65 7.59
CA LEU A 167 -7.55 8.29 8.99
C LEU A 167 -6.30 8.97 9.55
N ILE A 168 -5.19 8.90 8.83
CA ILE A 168 -3.92 9.54 9.22
C ILE A 168 -4.09 11.04 9.39
N LEU A 169 -4.69 11.73 8.41
CA LEU A 169 -4.88 13.17 8.47
C LEU A 169 -5.86 13.58 9.58
N SER A 170 -6.88 12.78 9.87
CA SER A 170 -7.79 13.05 11.00
C SER A 170 -7.11 12.89 12.37
N HIS A 171 -6.09 12.05 12.47
CA HIS A 171 -5.30 11.82 13.67
C HIS A 171 -4.02 12.68 13.75
N HIS A 172 -3.71 13.43 12.69
CA HIS A 172 -2.45 14.19 12.55
C HIS A 172 -2.21 15.21 13.66
N GLN A 173 -3.26 15.80 14.24
CA GLN A 173 -3.12 16.70 15.40
C GLN A 173 -2.48 16.00 16.61
N GLY A 174 -2.65 14.67 16.75
CA GLY A 174 -1.98 13.88 17.79
C GLY A 174 -0.50 13.62 17.49
N TRP A 175 -0.15 13.35 16.23
CA TRP A 175 1.23 13.03 15.82
C TRP A 175 2.18 14.23 15.85
N THR A 176 1.70 15.43 15.50
CA THR A 176 2.51 16.66 15.63
C THR A 176 2.75 17.06 17.10
N LEU A 177 1.80 16.79 18.00
CA LEU A 177 1.94 17.09 19.43
C LEU A 177 2.91 16.12 20.15
N ALA A 178 2.85 14.82 19.84
CA ALA A 178 3.78 13.81 20.38
C ALA A 178 5.24 14.06 19.94
N VAL A 179 5.44 14.51 18.70
CA VAL A 179 6.76 14.91 18.16
C VAL A 179 7.32 16.13 18.89
N SER A 180 6.49 17.13 19.22
CA SER A 180 6.99 18.30 19.94
C SER A 180 7.35 17.98 21.40
N GLN A 181 6.56 17.17 22.12
CA GLN A 181 6.81 16.88 23.54
C GLN A 181 8.01 15.95 23.78
N SER A 182 8.26 14.97 22.91
CA SER A 182 9.43 14.10 23.02
C SER A 182 10.75 14.85 22.81
N PHE A 183 10.76 15.86 21.93
CA PHE A 183 11.93 16.71 21.68
C PHE A 183 12.26 17.59 22.90
N TRP A 184 11.25 18.15 23.58
CA TRP A 184 11.47 18.95 24.79
C TRP A 184 11.88 18.12 26.01
N ASN A 185 11.37 16.89 26.14
CA ASN A 185 11.71 16.01 27.27
C ASN A 185 13.12 15.40 27.15
N GLN A 186 13.69 15.30 25.94
CA GLN A 186 15.09 14.90 25.74
C GLN A 186 16.08 16.06 25.86
N ALA A 187 15.64 17.31 25.65
CA ALA A 187 16.47 18.50 25.85
C ALA A 187 16.52 18.97 27.33
N ALA A 188 15.65 18.41 28.18
CA ALA A 188 15.54 18.74 29.60
C ALA A 188 16.06 17.63 30.55
N ALA A 189 16.60 16.53 30.00
CA ALA A 189 17.24 15.43 30.73
C ALA A 189 18.75 15.44 30.49
#